data_AF-A0A0T6AAD0-F1
#
_entry.id   AF-A0A0T6AAD0-F1
#
_cell.length_a   1.000
_cell.length_b   1.000
_cell.length_c   1.000
_cell.angle_alpha   90.00
_cell.angle_beta   90.00
_cell.angle_gamma   90.00
#
_symmetry.space_group_name_H-M   'P 1'
#
loop_
_entity.id
_entity.type
_entity.pdbx_description
1 polymer ?
#
loop_
_entity_poly.entity_id
_entity_poly.type
_entity_poly.pdbx_seq_one_letter_code
_entity_poly.pdbx_strand_id
1 'polypeptide(L)'
;MRRGLGSVMLNRYAMGLTVLLLIFVGGLYVVKWNPYYHRAFVAATQHSIGASIVSGQEAVPPPASLEAAVGYAWAYGKSIWQAMILGLVLGAGVQALVPRDWLARLFGGRHFKAVALAGLASVPSMM
;
A
#
# COMPACT_ATOMS: atom_id res chain seq x y z
N MET A 1 -42.62 -9.55 -7.05
CA MET A 1 -41.46 -9.90 -7.89
C MET A 1 -40.16 -9.13 -7.57
N ARG A 2 -39.98 -8.54 -6.37
CA ARG A 2 -38.85 -7.60 -6.05
C ARG A 2 -37.65 -8.22 -5.31
N ARG A 3 -37.67 -9.53 -5.00
CA ARG A 3 -36.65 -10.20 -4.17
C ARG A 3 -35.37 -10.63 -4.90
N GLY A 4 -35.36 -10.66 -6.24
CA GLY A 4 -34.20 -11.14 -7.02
C GLY A 4 -33.06 -10.12 -7.19
N LEU A 5 -33.39 -8.86 -7.46
CA LEU A 5 -32.41 -7.81 -7.79
C LEU A 5 -31.45 -7.49 -6.63
N GLY A 6 -31.93 -7.55 -5.39
CA GLY A 6 -31.11 -7.28 -4.21
C GLY A 6 -29.99 -8.31 -4.02
N SER A 7 -30.30 -9.60 -4.20
CA SER A 7 -29.33 -10.69 -4.05
C SER A 7 -28.21 -10.63 -5.10
N VAL A 8 -28.55 -10.27 -6.34
CA VAL A 8 -27.58 -10.15 -7.44
C VAL A 8 -26.63 -8.97 -7.20
N MET A 9 -27.14 -7.83 -6.74
CA MET A 9 -26.30 -6.69 -6.40
C MET A 9 -25.39 -6.97 -5.20
N LEU A 10 -25.93 -7.62 -4.15
CA LEU A 10 -25.14 -8.02 -2.98
C LEU A 10 -23.99 -8.96 -3.39
N ASN A 11 -24.26 -9.92 -4.27
CA ASN A 11 -23.26 -10.87 -4.77
C ASN A 11 -22.18 -10.17 -5.60
N ARG A 12 -22.54 -9.16 -6.41
CA ARG A 12 -21.58 -8.36 -7.17
C ARG A 12 -20.64 -7.57 -6.26
N TYR A 13 -21.17 -6.95 -5.20
CA TYR A 13 -20.33 -6.23 -4.23
C TYR A 13 -19.46 -7.18 -3.42
N ALA A 14 -19.98 -8.34 -3.01
CA ALA A 14 -19.19 -9.35 -2.32
C ALA A 14 -18.02 -9.85 -3.19
N MET A 15 -18.28 -10.12 -4.47
CA MET A 15 -17.24 -10.50 -5.43
C MET A 15 -16.21 -9.38 -5.63
N GLY A 16 -16.66 -8.14 -5.84
CA GLY A 16 -15.77 -6.99 -5.98
C GLY A 16 -14.87 -6.78 -4.76
N LEU A 17 -15.43 -6.87 -3.56
CA LEU A 17 -14.69 -6.77 -2.31
C LEU A 17 -13.69 -7.93 -2.15
N THR A 18 -14.09 -9.14 -2.54
CA THR A 18 -13.21 -10.32 -2.49
C THR A 18 -12.01 -10.14 -3.42
N VAL A 19 -12.24 -9.68 -4.67
CA VAL A 19 -11.16 -9.39 -5.62
C VAL A 19 -10.23 -8.30 -5.07
N LEU A 20 -10.79 -7.22 -4.52
CA LEU A 20 -10.01 -6.14 -3.92
C LEU A 20 -9.15 -6.64 -2.75
N LEU A 21 -9.71 -7.47 -1.87
CA LEU A 21 -8.99 -8.04 -0.72
C LEU A 21 -7.89 -9.00 -1.17
N LEU A 22 -8.11 -9.81 -2.19
CA LEU A 22 -7.08 -10.69 -2.75
C LEU A 22 -5.91 -9.88 -3.33
N ILE A 23 -6.21 -8.81 -4.09
CA ILE A 23 -5.18 -7.90 -4.61
C ILE A 23 -4.45 -7.20 -3.46
N PHE A 24 -5.17 -6.74 -2.44
CA PHE A 24 -4.60 -6.07 -1.28
C PHE A 24 -3.64 -6.97 -0.50
N VAL A 25 -4.12 -8.14 -0.07
CA VAL A 25 -3.32 -9.08 0.73
C VAL A 25 -2.17 -9.67 -0.09
N GLY A 26 -2.47 -10.18 -1.28
CA GLY A 26 -1.45 -10.81 -2.15
C GLY A 26 -0.43 -9.79 -2.65
N GLY A 27 -0.89 -8.62 -3.09
CA GLY A 27 -0.03 -7.53 -3.54
C GLY A 27 0.87 -7.01 -2.44
N LEU A 28 0.32 -6.72 -1.25
CA LEU A 28 1.15 -6.28 -0.11
C LEU A 28 2.12 -7.37 0.33
N TYR A 29 1.71 -8.64 0.30
CA TYR A 29 2.62 -9.73 0.61
C TYR A 29 3.83 -9.75 -0.33
N VAL A 30 3.60 -9.74 -1.63
CA VAL A 30 4.66 -9.81 -2.65
C VAL A 30 5.57 -8.59 -2.61
N VAL A 31 4.98 -7.39 -2.58
CA VAL A 31 5.73 -6.15 -2.76
C VAL A 31 6.37 -5.65 -1.46
N LYS A 32 5.80 -6.03 -0.30
CA LYS A 32 6.21 -5.52 1.00
C LYS A 32 6.61 -6.61 1.97
N TRP A 33 5.70 -7.49 2.39
CA TRP A 33 6.02 -8.39 3.51
C TRP A 33 7.13 -9.40 3.18
N ASN A 34 7.07 -10.01 2.00
CA ASN A 34 8.08 -10.98 1.56
C ASN A 34 9.50 -10.37 1.48
N PRO A 35 9.75 -9.25 0.75
CA PRO A 35 11.09 -8.69 0.69
C PRO A 35 11.60 -8.19 2.04
N TYR A 36 10.74 -7.62 2.89
CA TYR A 36 11.14 -7.15 4.22
C TYR A 36 11.48 -8.29 5.17
N TYR A 37 10.71 -9.39 5.09
CA TYR A 37 11.02 -10.61 5.83
C TYR A 37 12.44 -11.10 5.52
N HIS A 38 12.80 -11.19 4.23
CA HIS A 38 14.16 -11.58 3.84
C HIS A 38 15.22 -10.56 4.28
N ARG A 39 14.95 -9.25 4.16
CA ARG A 39 15.86 -8.20 4.62
C ARG A 39 16.15 -8.28 6.12
N ALA A 40 15.19 -8.71 6.94
CA ALA A 40 15.41 -8.88 8.37
C ALA A 40 16.52 -9.89 8.69
N PHE A 41 16.58 -11.03 7.97
CA PHE A 41 17.65 -12.02 8.16
C PHE A 41 18.99 -11.55 7.63
N VAL A 42 19.00 -10.84 6.50
CA VAL A 42 20.23 -10.24 5.97
C VAL A 42 20.78 -9.22 6.96
N ALA A 43 19.93 -8.35 7.51
CA ALA A 43 20.33 -7.39 8.53
C ALA A 43 20.82 -8.08 9.82
N ALA A 44 20.18 -9.17 10.23
CA ALA A 44 20.60 -9.94 11.40
C ALA A 44 21.97 -10.62 11.21
N THR A 45 22.31 -11.04 9.99
CA THR A 45 23.57 -11.76 9.68
C THR A 45 24.72 -10.83 9.31
N GLN A 46 24.43 -9.74 8.58
CA GLN A 46 25.44 -8.80 8.08
C GLN A 46 25.59 -7.55 8.96
N HIS A 47 24.74 -7.39 9.98
CA HIS A 47 24.66 -6.19 10.83
C HIS A 47 24.53 -4.89 10.01
N SER A 48 23.88 -4.99 8.84
CA SER A 48 23.72 -3.89 7.89
C SER A 48 22.35 -3.96 7.21
N ILE A 49 21.72 -2.80 7.03
CA ILE A 49 20.44 -2.64 6.32
C ILE A 49 20.62 -2.29 4.84
N GLY A 50 21.87 -2.36 4.35
CA GLY A 50 22.24 -1.98 3.00
C GLY A 50 22.67 -0.51 2.87
N ALA A 51 23.10 -0.14 1.67
CA ALA A 51 23.52 1.22 1.34
C ALA A 51 22.34 2.20 1.34
N SER A 52 22.64 3.45 1.72
CA SER A 52 21.69 4.56 1.66
C SER A 52 21.35 4.88 0.20
N ILE A 53 20.09 5.21 -0.08
CA ILE A 53 19.69 5.68 -1.42
C ILE A 53 20.27 7.08 -1.70
N VAL A 54 20.57 7.86 -0.66
CA VAL A 54 21.07 9.24 -0.79
C VAL A 54 22.58 9.27 -0.97
N SER A 55 23.35 8.53 -0.16
CA SER A 55 24.82 8.53 -0.21
C SER A 55 25.40 7.32 -0.94
N GLY A 56 24.60 6.29 -1.25
CA GLY A 56 25.12 5.06 -1.85
C GLY A 56 26.15 4.39 -0.94
N GLN A 57 27.33 4.15 -1.51
CA GLN A 57 28.50 3.59 -0.80
C GLN A 57 29.44 4.69 -0.28
N GLU A 58 29.15 5.96 -0.56
CA GLU A 58 29.99 7.08 -0.15
C GLU A 58 29.79 7.38 1.34
N ALA A 59 30.87 7.83 1.99
CA ALA A 59 30.87 8.18 3.40
C ALA A 59 30.04 9.45 3.71
N VAL A 60 29.85 10.33 2.72
CA VAL A 60 29.14 11.61 2.86
C VAL A 60 28.15 11.76 1.70
N PRO A 61 26.91 12.21 1.96
CA PRO A 61 25.95 12.46 0.89
C PRO A 61 26.39 13.61 -0.04
N PRO A 62 25.93 13.62 -1.30
CA PRO A 62 26.23 14.70 -2.22
C PRO A 62 25.66 16.04 -1.70
N PRO A 63 26.25 17.18 -2.08
CA PRO A 63 25.70 18.49 -1.74
C PRO A 63 24.30 18.66 -2.34
N ALA A 64 23.44 19.39 -1.62
CA ALA A 64 22.06 19.60 -2.04
C ALA A 64 22.00 20.34 -3.39
N SER A 65 21.43 19.67 -4.39
CA SER A 65 21.26 20.19 -5.75
C SER A 65 20.02 19.60 -6.41
N LEU A 66 19.53 20.22 -7.49
CA LEU A 66 18.43 19.67 -8.27
C LEU A 66 18.80 18.31 -8.90
N GLU A 67 20.06 18.16 -9.30
CA GLU A 67 20.57 16.90 -9.84
C GLU A 67 20.50 15.79 -8.78
N ALA A 68 20.95 16.05 -7.55
CA ALA A 68 20.85 15.11 -6.45
C ALA A 68 19.39 14.74 -6.12
N ALA A 69 18.48 15.73 -6.18
CA ALA A 69 17.06 15.51 -5.95
C ALA A 69 16.42 14.61 -7.03
N VAL A 70 16.70 14.87 -8.30
CA VAL A 70 16.20 14.06 -9.43
C VAL A 70 16.81 12.65 -9.40
N GLY A 71 18.11 12.54 -9.11
CA GLY A 71 18.80 11.26 -8.95
C GLY A 71 18.19 10.42 -7.82
N TYR A 72 17.94 11.03 -6.66
CA TYR A 72 17.23 10.39 -5.55
C TYR A 72 15.81 9.95 -5.96
N ALA A 73 15.03 10.84 -6.58
CA ALA A 73 13.66 10.52 -6.98
C ALA A 73 13.61 9.33 -7.95
N TRP A 74 14.55 9.26 -8.90
CA TRP A 74 14.67 8.14 -9.84
C TRP A 74 15.11 6.84 -9.14
N ALA A 75 16.14 6.89 -8.29
CA ALA A 75 16.62 5.72 -7.55
C ALA A 75 15.56 5.17 -6.59
N TYR A 76 14.88 6.05 -5.85
CA TYR A 76 13.80 5.69 -4.95
C TYR A 76 12.60 5.15 -5.73
N GLY A 77 12.18 5.81 -6.81
CA GLY A 77 11.10 5.35 -7.68
C GLY A 77 11.33 3.95 -8.22
N LYS A 78 12.53 3.64 -8.74
CA LYS A 78 12.91 2.28 -9.14
C LYS A 78 12.90 1.27 -7.99
N SER A 79 13.10 1.71 -6.76
CA SER A 79 13.07 0.82 -5.58
C SER A 79 11.65 0.46 -5.16
N ILE A 80 10.65 1.29 -5.50
CA ILE A 80 9.25 1.12 -5.05
C ILE A 80 8.23 1.01 -6.19
N TRP A 81 8.66 0.89 -7.46
CA TRP A 81 7.75 0.96 -8.61
C TRP A 81 6.58 -0.04 -8.53
N GLN A 82 6.83 -1.25 -8.02
CA GLN A 82 5.79 -2.27 -7.83
C GLN A 82 4.75 -1.82 -6.80
N ALA A 83 5.19 -1.14 -5.73
CA ALA A 83 4.32 -0.59 -4.71
C ALA A 83 3.49 0.57 -5.26
N MET A 84 4.09 1.40 -6.13
CA MET A 84 3.36 2.47 -6.83
C MET A 84 2.24 1.89 -7.69
N ILE A 85 2.53 0.86 -8.50
CA ILE A 85 1.52 0.21 -9.33
C ILE A 85 0.43 -0.43 -8.47
N LEU A 86 0.81 -1.16 -7.42
CA LEU A 86 -0.16 -1.76 -6.50
C LEU A 86 -1.06 -0.70 -5.87
N GLY A 87 -0.49 0.43 -5.44
CA GLY A 87 -1.25 1.56 -4.89
C GLY A 87 -2.25 2.13 -5.89
N LEU A 88 -1.85 2.29 -7.16
CA LEU A 88 -2.75 2.75 -8.23
C LEU A 88 -3.88 1.74 -8.49
N VAL A 89 -3.55 0.45 -8.57
CA VAL A 89 -4.54 -0.62 -8.76
C VAL A 89 -5.53 -0.68 -7.60
N LEU A 90 -5.05 -0.57 -6.36
CA LEU A 90 -5.91 -0.54 -5.18
C LEU A 90 -6.77 0.72 -5.15
N GLY A 91 -6.20 1.89 -5.44
CA GLY A 91 -6.95 3.15 -5.51
C GLY A 91 -8.07 3.11 -6.55
N ALA A 92 -7.77 2.64 -7.76
CA ALA A 92 -8.75 2.44 -8.81
C ALA A 92 -9.78 1.35 -8.43
N GLY A 93 -9.31 0.24 -7.86
CA GLY A 93 -10.14 -0.88 -7.42
C GLY A 93 -11.13 -0.48 -6.33
N VAL A 94 -10.71 0.32 -5.35
CA VAL A 94 -11.61 0.87 -4.33
C VAL A 94 -12.71 1.71 -4.97
N GLN A 95 -12.37 2.59 -5.91
CA GLN A 95 -13.35 3.44 -6.59
C GLN A 95 -14.34 2.63 -7.48
N ALA A 96 -13.87 1.55 -8.09
CA ALA A 96 -14.65 0.75 -9.04
C ALA A 96 -15.47 -0.37 -8.37
N LEU A 97 -14.95 -0.98 -7.28
CA LEU A 97 -15.49 -2.21 -6.70
C LEU A 97 -16.19 -2.00 -5.35
N VAL A 98 -15.98 -0.86 -4.67
CA VAL A 98 -16.52 -0.60 -3.34
C VAL A 98 -17.63 0.47 -3.39
N PRO A 99 -18.81 0.22 -2.78
CA PRO A 99 -19.84 1.25 -2.65
C PRO A 99 -19.35 2.47 -1.86
N ARG A 100 -19.51 3.67 -2.43
CA ARG A 100 -19.07 4.93 -1.79
C ARG A 100 -19.69 5.17 -0.41
N ASP A 101 -20.96 4.81 -0.26
CA ASP A 101 -21.69 4.97 1.01
C ASP A 101 -21.08 4.14 2.14
N TRP A 102 -20.47 2.98 1.83
CA TRP A 102 -19.84 2.14 2.84
C TRP A 102 -18.57 2.81 3.37
N LEU A 103 -17.75 3.35 2.49
CA LEU A 103 -16.55 4.09 2.87
C LEU A 103 -16.90 5.32 3.72
N ALA A 104 -17.92 6.09 3.32
CA ALA A 104 -18.38 7.24 4.09
C ALA A 104 -18.90 6.86 5.49
N ARG A 105 -19.61 5.73 5.61
CA ARG A 105 -20.11 5.24 6.90
C ARG A 105 -19.01 4.69 7.81
N LEU A 106 -18.04 3.97 7.25
CA LEU A 106 -16.96 3.34 8.01
C LEU A 106 -15.87 4.34 8.41
N PHE A 107 -15.49 5.23 7.50
CA PHE A 107 -14.31 6.09 7.65
C PHE A 107 -14.62 7.60 7.66
N GLY A 108 -15.83 8.02 7.29
CA GLY A 108 -16.20 9.45 7.18
C GLY A 108 -16.68 10.10 8.48
N GLY A 109 -16.77 9.36 9.58
CA GLY A 109 -17.22 9.88 10.88
C GLY A 109 -16.12 10.62 11.65
N ARG A 110 -16.49 11.67 12.40
CA ARG A 110 -15.58 12.42 13.30
C ARG A 110 -15.43 11.81 14.70
N HIS A 111 -16.05 10.66 14.95
CA HIS A 111 -16.07 10.01 16.25
C HIS A 111 -14.89 9.01 16.39
N PHE A 112 -14.48 8.72 17.63
CA PHE A 112 -13.30 7.89 17.91
C PHE A 112 -13.32 6.54 17.18
N LYS A 113 -14.47 5.85 17.09
CA LYS A 113 -14.56 4.56 16.41
C LYS A 113 -14.19 4.62 14.93
N ALA A 114 -14.64 5.64 14.20
CA ALA A 114 -14.29 5.81 12.78
C ALA A 114 -12.80 6.10 12.60
N VAL A 115 -12.22 6.93 13.48
CA VAL A 115 -10.77 7.23 13.47
C VAL A 115 -9.95 5.98 13.79
N ALA A 116 -10.33 5.23 14.83
CA ALA A 116 -9.66 3.99 15.21
C ALA A 116 -9.76 2.94 14.09
N LEU A 117 -10.91 2.79 13.46
CA LEU A 117 -11.09 1.86 12.34
C LEU A 117 -10.22 2.27 11.13
N ALA A 118 -10.19 3.56 10.79
CA ALA A 118 -9.33 4.07 9.72
C ALA A 118 -7.84 3.86 10.03
N GLY A 119 -7.44 4.10 11.29
CA GLY A 119 -6.07 3.87 11.76
C GLY A 119 -5.68 2.40 11.68
N LEU A 120 -6.50 1.49 12.20
CA LEU A 120 -6.24 0.05 12.13
C LEU A 120 -6.21 -0.46 10.68
N ALA A 121 -7.08 0.06 9.81
CA ALA A 121 -7.11 -0.31 8.40
C ALA A 121 -5.85 0.14 7.64
N SER A 122 -5.15 1.17 8.10
CA SER A 122 -3.92 1.65 7.45
C SER A 122 -2.67 0.86 7.85
N VAL A 123 -2.66 0.25 9.04
CA VAL A 123 -1.50 -0.48 9.61
C VAL A 123 -0.90 -1.51 8.65
N PRO A 124 -1.67 -2.41 8.00
CA PRO A 124 -1.09 -3.43 7.13
C PRO A 124 -0.31 -2.86 5.93
N SER A 125 -0.60 -1.61 5.54
CA SER A 125 0.06 -0.90 4.45
C SER A 125 1.18 0.05 4.93
N MET A 126 1.22 0.43 6.20
CA MET A 126 2.21 1.36 6.78
C MET A 126 3.62 0.75 6.78
N MET A 127 4.63 1.58 6.50
CA MET A 127 6.06 1.20 6.53
C MET A 127 6.60 1.29 7.95
#